data_AF-A0A946UHT8-F1
#
_entry.id   AF-A0A946UHT8-F1
#
_cell.length_a   1.000
_cell.length_b   1.000
_cell.length_c   1.000
_cell.angle_alpha   90.00
_cell.angle_beta   90.00
_cell.angle_gamma   90.00
#
_symmetry.space_group_name_H-M   'P 1'
#
loop_
_entity.id
_entity.type
_entity.pdbx_description
1 polymer ?
#
loop_
_entity_poly.entity_id
_entity_poly.type
_entity_poly.pdbx_seq_one_letter_code
_entity_poly.pdbx_strand_id
1 'polypeptide(L)'
;MQALLQKVNLRELRLALLGLGAVVSILAFAGLVLPKIKALSSVNSAVLVLQEASLDGAELEQHINEQHKLIETLRYRVHGDMATLPPRQVESYIIGRLQKVSWNNNVELVSVQPTMGERIEVFQEMLFRVQLMGQYKDLYSWLWET
;
A
#
# COMPACT_ATOMS: atom_id res chain seq x y z
N MET A 1 27.05 71.87 8.94
CA MET A 1 25.89 71.12 9.50
C MET A 1 25.59 71.48 10.98
N GLN A 2 25.73 72.75 11.39
CA GLN A 2 25.39 73.19 12.76
C GLN A 2 24.36 74.34 12.80
N ALA A 3 24.00 74.91 11.63
CA ALA A 3 23.03 76.01 11.53
C ALA A 3 21.55 75.56 11.46
N LEU A 4 21.27 74.27 11.23
CA LEU A 4 19.90 73.74 11.15
C LEU A 4 19.31 73.32 12.51
N LEU A 5 20.15 73.22 13.55
CA LEU A 5 19.71 72.81 14.91
C LEU A 5 19.43 74.00 15.84
N GLN A 6 19.70 75.23 15.41
CA GLN A 6 19.65 76.41 16.29
C GLN A 6 18.36 77.25 16.17
N LYS A 7 17.42 76.87 15.28
CA LYS A 7 16.11 77.52 15.14
C LYS A 7 14.91 76.61 15.41
N VAL A 8 15.14 75.37 15.85
CA VAL A 8 14.05 74.43 16.10
C VAL A 8 13.67 74.51 17.57
N ASN A 9 12.42 74.91 17.83
CA ASN A 9 11.88 74.95 19.18
C ASN A 9 11.96 73.54 19.80
N LEU A 10 12.40 73.45 21.06
CA LEU A 10 12.62 72.18 21.77
C LEU A 10 11.36 71.27 21.76
N ARG A 11 10.18 71.87 21.61
CA ARG A 11 8.88 71.18 21.47
C ARG A 11 8.69 70.52 20.10
N GLU A 12 9.10 71.18 19.02
CA GLU A 12 9.00 70.65 17.65
C GLU A 12 9.98 69.50 17.42
N LEU A 13 11.18 69.58 18.02
CA LEU A 13 12.16 68.50 17.96
C LEU A 13 11.68 67.23 18.68
N ARG A 14 11.00 67.38 19.83
CA ARG A 14 10.40 66.24 20.55
C ARG A 14 9.24 65.61 19.78
N LEU A 15 8.39 66.42 19.14
CA LEU A 15 7.31 65.93 18.29
C LEU A 15 7.84 65.17 17.07
N ALA A 16 8.88 65.69 16.41
CA ALA A 16 9.52 65.02 15.28
C ALA A 16 10.15 63.67 15.69
N LEU A 17 10.84 63.63 16.84
CA LEU A 17 11.41 62.38 17.39
C LEU A 17 10.34 61.36 17.77
N LEU A 18 9.25 61.78 18.40
CA LEU A 18 8.14 60.89 18.74
C LEU A 18 7.43 60.36 17.50
N GLY A 19 7.19 61.21 16.49
CA GLY A 19 6.60 60.79 15.23
C GLY A 19 7.47 59.77 14.49
N LEU A 20 8.78 60.02 14.43
CA LEU A 20 9.72 59.10 13.80
C LEU A 20 9.81 57.77 14.57
N GLY A 21 9.79 57.81 15.90
CA GLY A 21 9.69 56.62 16.75
C GLY A 21 8.41 55.81 16.53
N ALA A 22 7.26 56.48 16.35
CA ALA A 22 5.99 55.82 16.10
C ALA A 22 6.00 55.10 14.74
N VAL A 23 6.54 55.73 13.70
CA VAL A 23 6.64 55.13 12.35
C VAL A 23 7.56 53.90 12.36
N VAL A 24 8.71 53.98 13.03
CA VAL A 24 9.64 52.84 13.17
C VAL A 24 8.97 51.70 13.94
N SER A 25 8.22 52.01 14.98
CA SER A 25 7.49 51.00 15.78
C SER A 25 6.41 50.28 14.95
N ILE A 26 5.65 51.02 14.14
CA ILE A 26 4.64 50.45 13.24
C ILE A 26 5.28 49.55 12.18
N LEU A 27 6.40 49.99 11.58
CA LEU A 27 7.12 49.19 10.58
C LEU A 27 7.71 47.91 11.18
N ALA A 28 8.27 47.99 12.38
CA ALA A 28 8.78 46.81 13.11
C ALA A 28 7.65 45.84 13.45
N PHE A 29 6.50 46.34 13.92
CA PHE A 29 5.34 45.53 14.24
C PHE A 29 4.75 44.84 13.01
N ALA A 30 4.58 45.58 11.91
CA ALA A 30 4.13 45.02 10.64
C ALA A 30 5.10 43.95 10.11
N GLY A 31 6.41 44.21 10.18
CA GLY A 31 7.46 43.26 9.78
C GLY A 31 7.46 41.97 10.60
N LEU A 32 6.96 42.00 11.84
CA LEU A 32 6.89 40.83 12.73
C LEU A 32 5.57 40.06 12.60
N VAL A 33 4.47 40.75 12.30
CA VAL A 33 3.13 40.16 12.18
C VAL A 33 2.86 39.59 10.78
N LEU A 34 3.25 40.29 9.72
CA LEU A 34 3.07 39.84 8.33
C LEU A 34 3.68 38.46 8.03
N PRO A 35 4.90 38.09 8.48
CA PRO A 35 5.44 36.75 8.22
C PRO A 35 4.65 35.66 8.94
N LYS A 36 4.09 35.94 10.13
CA LYS A 36 3.26 34.97 10.87
C LYS A 36 1.94 34.67 10.17
N ILE A 37 1.32 35.69 9.56
CA ILE A 37 0.08 35.51 8.78
C ILE A 37 0.36 34.71 7.51
N LYS A 38 1.47 34.99 6.82
CA LYS A 38 1.89 34.20 5.65
C LYS A 38 2.18 32.74 6.01
N ALA A 39 2.85 32.50 7.15
CA ALA A 39 3.11 31.16 7.66
C ALA A 39 1.82 30.38 7.95
N LEU A 40 0.77 31.03 8.47
CA LEU A 40 -0.54 30.40 8.68
C LEU A 40 -1.23 30.04 7.35
N SER A 41 -1.10 30.90 6.33
CA SER A 41 -1.69 30.62 5.01
C SER A 41 -1.05 29.39 4.34
N SER A 42 0.28 29.23 4.45
CA SER A 42 0.98 28.08 3.88
C SER A 42 0.67 26.76 4.59
N VAL A 43 0.38 26.81 5.90
CA VAL A 43 0.00 25.62 6.67
C VAL A 43 -1.40 25.15 6.26
N ASN A 44 -2.35 26.07 6.04
CA ASN A 44 -3.68 25.71 5.55
C ASN A 44 -3.66 25.13 4.13
N SER A 45 -2.78 25.62 3.24
CA SER A 45 -2.62 25.05 1.91
C SER A 45 -2.09 23.62 1.94
N ALA A 46 -1.15 23.33 2.85
CA ALA A 46 -0.64 21.97 3.05
C ALA A 46 -1.73 21.04 3.60
N VAL A 47 -2.58 21.52 4.52
CA VAL A 47 -3.72 20.73 5.04
C VAL A 47 -4.76 20.46 3.95
N LEU A 48 -5.06 21.44 3.08
CA LEU A 48 -5.97 21.24 1.95
C LEU A 48 -5.47 20.18 0.96
N VAL A 49 -4.18 20.22 0.61
CA VAL A 49 -3.56 19.20 -0.27
C VAL A 49 -3.54 17.82 0.39
N LEU A 50 -3.27 17.75 1.70
CA LEU A 50 -3.31 16.48 2.44
C LEU A 50 -4.74 15.95 2.59
N GLN A 51 -5.74 16.83 2.69
CA GLN A 51 -7.14 16.45 2.80
C GLN A 51 -7.70 15.97 1.45
N GLU A 52 -7.33 16.63 0.35
CA GLU A 52 -7.64 16.21 -1.02
C GLU A 52 -6.94 14.89 -1.38
N ALA A 53 -5.66 14.72 -1.00
CA ALA A 53 -4.95 13.45 -1.13
C ALA A 53 -5.53 12.34 -0.24
N SER A 54 -6.14 12.68 0.90
CA SER A 54 -6.84 11.68 1.75
C SER A 54 -8.17 11.23 1.16
N LEU A 55 -8.84 12.09 0.38
CA LEU A 55 -10.06 11.76 -0.37
C LEU A 55 -9.73 10.85 -1.57
N ASP A 56 -8.64 11.14 -2.29
CA ASP A 56 -8.08 10.25 -3.33
C ASP A 56 -7.56 8.93 -2.76
N GLY A 57 -7.10 8.94 -1.50
CA GLY A 57 -6.67 7.75 -0.77
C GLY A 57 -7.79 6.72 -0.63
N ALA A 58 -9.03 7.15 -0.39
CA ALA A 58 -10.17 6.24 -0.27
C ALA A 58 -10.53 5.60 -1.62
N GLU A 59 -10.47 6.36 -2.71
CA GLU A 59 -10.72 5.85 -4.07
C GLU A 59 -9.58 4.93 -4.55
N LEU A 60 -8.32 5.26 -4.24
CA LEU A 60 -7.18 4.41 -4.53
C LEU A 60 -7.20 3.12 -3.69
N GLU A 61 -7.56 3.20 -2.42
CA GLU A 61 -7.71 2.04 -1.54
C GLU A 61 -8.87 1.14 -2.01
N GLN A 62 -9.95 1.74 -2.54
CA GLN A 62 -11.04 1.00 -3.16
C GLN A 62 -10.60 0.30 -4.45
N HIS A 63 -9.86 0.97 -5.34
CA HIS A 63 -9.30 0.36 -6.55
C HIS A 63 -8.28 -0.75 -6.23
N ILE A 64 -7.43 -0.57 -5.21
CA ILE A 64 -6.48 -1.59 -4.75
C ILE A 64 -7.22 -2.81 -4.20
N ASN A 65 -8.29 -2.60 -3.43
CA ASN A 65 -9.12 -3.67 -2.89
C ASN A 65 -9.89 -4.42 -3.98
N GLU A 66 -10.42 -3.72 -4.99
CA GLU A 66 -11.08 -4.33 -6.14
C GLU A 66 -10.09 -5.15 -6.98
N GLN A 67 -8.88 -4.64 -7.21
CA GLN A 67 -7.81 -5.39 -7.88
C GLN A 67 -7.36 -6.61 -7.07
N HIS A 68 -7.24 -6.50 -5.75
CA HIS A 68 -6.95 -7.65 -4.88
C HIS A 68 -8.03 -8.72 -4.97
N LYS A 69 -9.31 -8.33 -4.94
CA LYS A 69 -10.43 -9.28 -5.10
C LYS A 69 -10.42 -9.97 -6.47
N LEU A 70 -10.06 -9.25 -7.53
CA LEU A 70 -9.89 -9.84 -8.86
C LEU A 70 -8.73 -10.84 -8.90
N ILE A 71 -7.59 -10.50 -8.28
CA ILE A 71 -6.44 -11.40 -8.15
C ILE A 71 -6.82 -12.65 -7.35
N GLU A 72 -7.54 -12.51 -6.23
CA GLU A 72 -8.01 -13.64 -5.44
C GLU A 72 -9.01 -14.51 -6.19
N THR A 73 -9.94 -13.89 -6.92
CA THR A 73 -10.92 -14.61 -7.75
C THR A 73 -10.25 -15.36 -8.90
N LEU A 74 -9.25 -14.74 -9.55
CA LEU A 74 -8.44 -15.39 -10.58
C LEU A 74 -7.57 -16.50 -10.00
N ARG A 75 -6.97 -16.29 -8.82
CA ARG A 75 -6.20 -17.31 -8.11
C ARG A 75 -7.10 -18.50 -7.76
N TYR A 76 -8.33 -18.27 -7.30
CA TYR A 76 -9.34 -19.30 -7.06
C TYR A 76 -9.77 -20.02 -8.33
N ARG A 77 -9.95 -19.31 -9.45
CA ARG A 77 -10.29 -19.94 -10.73
C ARG A 77 -9.15 -20.80 -11.29
N VAL A 78 -7.90 -20.40 -11.07
CA VAL A 78 -6.71 -21.13 -11.56
C VAL A 78 -6.32 -22.29 -10.63
N HIS A 79 -6.42 -22.12 -9.31
CA HIS A 79 -5.94 -23.11 -8.33
C HIS A 79 -7.06 -23.84 -7.58
N GLY A 80 -8.34 -23.50 -7.80
CA GLY A 80 -9.47 -24.06 -7.07
C GLY A 80 -9.31 -23.94 -5.55
N ASP A 81 -9.53 -25.05 -4.84
CA ASP A 81 -9.35 -25.16 -3.38
C ASP A 81 -7.91 -24.93 -2.89
N MET A 82 -6.92 -24.88 -3.79
CA MET A 82 -5.50 -24.67 -3.43
C MET A 82 -5.12 -23.18 -3.40
N ALA A 83 -6.03 -22.28 -3.82
CA ALA A 83 -5.78 -20.85 -3.89
C ALA A 83 -5.53 -20.20 -2.52
N THR A 84 -6.06 -20.77 -1.44
CA THR A 84 -5.88 -20.27 -0.07
C THR A 84 -4.70 -20.90 0.65
N LEU A 85 -4.06 -21.92 0.07
CA LEU A 85 -2.95 -22.61 0.70
C LEU A 85 -1.64 -21.87 0.49
N PRO A 86 -0.80 -21.73 1.53
CA PRO A 86 0.58 -21.31 1.37
C PRO A 86 1.28 -22.23 0.36
N PRO A 87 2.14 -21.72 -0.54
CA PRO A 87 2.83 -22.53 -1.55
C PRO A 87 3.55 -23.76 -0.96
N ARG A 88 4.05 -23.64 0.27
CA ARG A 88 4.72 -24.71 1.02
C ARG A 88 3.80 -25.84 1.49
N GLN A 89 2.48 -25.67 1.44
CA GLN A 89 1.48 -26.64 1.93
C GLN A 89 0.68 -27.30 0.80
N VAL A 90 0.82 -26.80 -0.44
CA VAL A 90 0.12 -27.35 -1.61
C VAL A 90 0.55 -28.80 -1.87
N GLU A 91 1.84 -29.11 -1.68
CA GLU A 91 2.35 -30.49 -1.82
C GLU A 91 1.64 -31.48 -0.89
N SER A 92 1.59 -31.16 0.42
CA SER A 92 0.93 -32.02 1.41
C SER A 92 -0.57 -32.17 1.15
N TYR A 93 -1.23 -31.11 0.66
CA TYR A 93 -2.63 -31.15 0.28
C TYR A 93 -2.88 -32.09 -0.90
N ILE A 94 -2.07 -32.00 -1.96
CA ILE A 94 -2.16 -32.89 -3.13
C ILE A 94 -1.95 -34.34 -2.71
N ILE A 95 -0.89 -34.63 -1.94
CA ILE A 95 -0.61 -35.99 -1.46
C ILE A 95 -1.81 -36.54 -0.66
N GLY A 96 -2.37 -35.74 0.25
CA GLY A 96 -3.55 -36.13 1.02
C GLY A 96 -4.79 -36.39 0.16
N ARG A 97 -5.01 -35.57 -0.88
CA ARG A 97 -6.10 -35.78 -1.85
C ARG A 97 -5.89 -37.09 -2.63
N LEU A 98 -4.69 -37.32 -3.18
CA LEU A 98 -4.36 -38.54 -3.91
C LEU A 98 -4.56 -39.78 -3.02
N GLN A 99 -4.16 -39.71 -1.75
CA GLN A 99 -4.36 -40.78 -0.79
C GLN A 99 -5.85 -41.05 -0.53
N LYS A 100 -6.66 -40.00 -0.36
CA LYS A 100 -8.11 -40.12 -0.19
C LYS A 100 -8.79 -40.77 -1.39
N VAL A 101 -8.45 -40.34 -2.61
CA VAL A 101 -9.00 -40.93 -3.85
C VAL A 101 -8.58 -42.40 -3.99
N SER A 102 -7.33 -42.71 -3.61
CA SER A 102 -6.81 -44.09 -3.59
C SER A 102 -7.62 -44.99 -2.65
N TRP A 103 -7.89 -44.53 -1.43
CA TRP A 103 -8.73 -45.27 -0.48
C TRP A 103 -10.18 -45.47 -0.96
N ASN A 104 -10.78 -44.44 -1.58
CA ASN A 104 -12.14 -44.55 -2.09
C ASN A 104 -12.27 -45.58 -3.23
N ASN A 105 -11.20 -45.77 -4.01
CA ASN A 105 -11.19 -46.65 -5.17
C ASN A 105 -10.52 -48.01 -4.90
N ASN A 106 -10.17 -48.35 -3.65
CA ASN A 106 -9.41 -49.56 -3.31
C ASN A 106 -8.08 -49.71 -4.09
N VAL A 107 -7.45 -48.58 -4.42
CA VAL A 107 -6.13 -48.53 -5.06
C VAL A 107 -5.08 -48.26 -3.99
N GLU A 108 -3.95 -48.95 -4.08
CA GLU A 108 -2.79 -48.71 -3.22
C GLU A 108 -1.89 -47.63 -3.84
N LEU A 109 -1.66 -46.56 -3.09
CA LEU A 109 -0.73 -45.49 -3.43
C LEU A 109 0.68 -45.89 -2.97
N VAL A 110 1.45 -46.48 -3.88
CA VAL A 110 2.78 -47.03 -3.59
C VAL A 110 3.82 -45.93 -3.38
N SER A 111 3.76 -44.87 -4.20
CA SER A 111 4.69 -43.74 -4.10
C SER A 111 4.09 -42.47 -4.70
N VAL A 112 4.38 -41.34 -4.07
CA VAL A 112 4.18 -40.00 -4.64
C VAL A 112 5.48 -39.23 -4.49
N GLN A 113 6.06 -38.84 -5.62
CA GLN A 113 7.28 -38.04 -5.64
C GLN A 113 6.96 -36.68 -6.27
N PRO A 114 7.03 -35.59 -5.50
CA PRO A 114 6.93 -34.24 -6.05
C PRO A 114 8.16 -33.95 -6.90
N THR A 115 7.98 -33.25 -8.00
CA THR A 115 9.03 -32.79 -8.90
C THR A 115 8.66 -31.40 -9.37
N MET A 116 9.65 -30.54 -9.57
CA MET A 116 9.40 -29.22 -10.14
C MET A 116 9.40 -29.31 -11.66
N GLY A 117 8.33 -28.81 -12.27
CA GLY A 117 8.22 -28.66 -13.71
C GLY A 117 8.91 -27.41 -14.22
N GLU A 118 8.64 -27.05 -15.47
CA GLU A 118 9.22 -25.86 -16.08
C GLU A 118 8.56 -24.59 -15.49
N ARG A 119 9.35 -23.54 -15.32
CA ARG A 119 8.83 -22.25 -14.87
C ARG A 119 8.31 -21.48 -16.10
N ILE A 120 7.00 -21.38 -16.22
CA ILE A 120 6.35 -20.61 -17.28
C ILE A 120 6.03 -19.22 -16.72
N GLU A 121 6.90 -18.27 -17.01
CA GLU A 121 6.81 -16.87 -16.56
C GLU A 121 6.70 -16.73 -15.02
N VAL A 122 5.49 -16.42 -14.53
CA VAL A 122 5.15 -16.23 -13.12
C VAL A 122 4.61 -17.48 -12.45
N PHE A 123 4.37 -18.56 -13.21
CA PHE A 123 3.86 -19.83 -12.70
C PHE A 123 5.00 -20.83 -12.52
N GLN A 124 4.97 -21.53 -11.39
CA GLN A 124 5.85 -22.67 -11.13
C GLN A 124 5.01 -23.93 -11.16
N GLU A 125 5.25 -24.77 -12.17
CA GLU A 125 4.56 -26.05 -12.28
C GLU A 125 5.11 -27.03 -11.23
N MET A 126 4.21 -27.71 -10.53
CA MET A 126 4.55 -28.81 -9.64
C MET A 126 3.99 -30.11 -10.22
N LEU A 127 4.90 -31.01 -10.56
CA LEU A 127 4.61 -32.31 -11.12
C LEU A 127 4.63 -33.36 -10.01
N PHE A 128 3.77 -34.36 -10.11
CA PHE A 128 3.74 -35.47 -9.18
C PHE A 128 3.90 -36.77 -9.94
N ARG A 129 4.98 -37.50 -9.67
CA ARG A 129 5.16 -38.86 -10.14
C ARG A 129 4.46 -39.79 -9.16
N VAL A 130 3.39 -40.43 -9.62
CA VAL A 130 2.54 -41.30 -8.81
C VAL A 130 2.72 -42.75 -9.24
N GLN A 131 2.93 -43.64 -8.28
CA GLN A 131 2.91 -45.09 -8.48
C GLN A 131 1.71 -45.68 -7.75
N LEU A 132 0.91 -46.46 -8.48
CA LEU A 132 -0.34 -47.05 -8.01
C LEU A 132 -0.31 -48.56 -8.23
N MET A 133 -0.94 -49.31 -7.34
CA MET A 133 -1.18 -50.74 -7.50
C MET A 133 -2.65 -51.05 -7.21
N GLY A 134 -3.28 -51.85 -8.05
CA GLY A 134 -4.69 -52.18 -7.93
C GLY A 134 -5.21 -52.95 -9.12
N GLN A 135 -6.50 -53.28 -9.12
CA GLN A 135 -7.14 -53.92 -10.27
C GLN A 135 -7.38 -52.88 -11.37
N TYR A 136 -7.39 -53.32 -12.63
CA TYR A 136 -7.58 -52.42 -13.78
C TYR A 136 -8.83 -51.54 -13.67
N LYS A 137 -9.96 -52.13 -13.24
CA LYS A 137 -11.23 -51.41 -13.07
C LYS A 137 -11.13 -50.29 -12.02
N ASP A 138 -10.42 -50.56 -10.93
CA ASP A 138 -10.24 -49.65 -9.81
C ASP A 138 -9.27 -48.51 -10.17
N LEU A 139 -8.19 -48.84 -10.89
CA LEU A 139 -7.26 -47.86 -11.44
C LEU A 139 -7.95 -46.93 -12.46
N TYR A 140 -8.86 -47.48 -13.27
CA TYR A 140 -9.64 -46.69 -14.23
C TYR A 140 -10.58 -45.71 -13.51
N SER A 141 -11.30 -46.17 -12.48
CA SER A 141 -12.16 -45.30 -11.67
C SER A 141 -11.35 -44.20 -10.97
N TRP A 142 -10.18 -44.55 -10.43
CA TRP A 142 -9.27 -43.61 -9.79
C TRP A 142 -8.82 -42.47 -10.71
N LEU A 143 -8.47 -42.78 -11.97
CA LEU A 143 -8.07 -41.80 -12.99
C LEU A 143 -9.17 -40.80 -13.36
N TRP A 144 -10.43 -41.16 -13.12
CA TRP A 144 -11.58 -40.31 -13.45
C TRP A 144 -12.02 -39.44 -12.27
N GLU A 145 -11.66 -39.82 -11.04
CA GLU A 145 -11.91 -39.05 -9.82
C GLU A 145 -10.75 -38.12 -9.41
N THR A 146 -9.59 -38.25 -10.05
CA THR A 146 -8.42 -37.39 -9.84
C THR A 146 -8.46 -36.13 -10.69
#